data_AF-A0A7L7KTK5-F1
#
_entry.id   AF-A0A7L7KTK5-F1
#
_cell.length_a   1.000
_cell.length_b   1.000
_cell.length_c   1.000
_cell.angle_alpha   90.00
_cell.angle_beta   90.00
_cell.angle_gamma   90.00
#
_symmetry.space_group_name_H-M   'P 1'
#
loop_
_entity.id
_entity.type
_entity.pdbx_description
1 polymer ?
#
loop_
_entity_poly.entity_id
_entity_poly.type
_entity_poly.pdbx_seq_one_letter_code
_entity_poly.pdbx_strand_id
1 'polypeptide(L)'
;MAEYKNKSADIKIQYCIEQYDRLETLFKLDFHEFALLLSLMGFLHGEKLPINANDNNNKEHTFSRTTYDRAETDFDAYFGLLTILDNQALGYDEVINNIAFEKTSQNNVSFPKLTNVSTFYGYLISGIEKTFDEFYKYGNKSYDVASAIHDFLNTDINSEMLIIDELLLVELEEEDNEV
;
A
#
# COMPACT_ATOMS: atom_id res chain seq x y z
N MET A 1 5.70 -32.54 -5.07
CA MET A 1 4.84 -31.44 -5.55
C MET A 1 5.68 -30.56 -6.45
N ALA A 2 5.15 -30.05 -7.57
CA ALA A 2 5.87 -29.09 -8.40
C ALA A 2 5.89 -27.74 -7.68
N GLU A 3 7.08 -27.15 -7.55
CA GLU A 3 7.31 -25.81 -6.96
C GLU A 3 6.77 -24.74 -7.93
N TYR A 4 5.93 -23.82 -7.44
CA TYR A 4 5.42 -22.73 -8.25
C TYR A 4 6.56 -21.81 -8.69
N LYS A 5 6.70 -21.63 -10.01
CA LYS A 5 7.64 -20.65 -10.58
C LYS A 5 6.91 -19.38 -10.94
N ASN A 6 7.37 -18.29 -10.34
CA ASN A 6 6.88 -16.95 -10.65
C ASN A 6 7.07 -16.60 -12.12
N LYS A 7 6.07 -15.96 -12.72
CA LYS A 7 6.12 -15.42 -14.09
C LYS A 7 6.00 -13.90 -14.05
N SER A 8 6.58 -13.25 -15.07
CA SER A 8 6.60 -11.78 -15.19
C SER A 8 5.21 -11.12 -15.25
N ALA A 9 4.18 -11.89 -15.62
CA ALA A 9 2.79 -11.46 -15.77
C ALA A 9 1.88 -11.92 -14.63
N ASP A 10 2.44 -12.35 -13.50
CA ASP A 10 1.65 -12.90 -12.38
C ASP A 10 0.77 -11.84 -11.72
N ILE A 11 1.15 -10.56 -11.79
CA ILE A 11 0.29 -9.45 -11.38
C ILE A 11 -0.15 -8.67 -12.62
N LYS A 12 -1.46 -8.43 -12.70
CA LYS A 12 -2.10 -7.52 -13.64
C LYS A 12 -3.26 -6.88 -12.90
N ILE A 13 -3.26 -5.55 -12.78
CA ILE A 13 -4.32 -4.79 -12.14
C ILE A 13 -4.99 -3.95 -13.23
N GLN A 14 -6.31 -3.88 -13.22
CA GLN A 14 -7.08 -3.14 -14.22
C GLN A 14 -8.12 -2.32 -13.47
N TYR A 15 -7.71 -1.17 -12.95
CA TYR A 15 -8.53 -0.38 -12.05
C TYR A 15 -8.21 1.11 -12.09
N CYS A 16 -9.20 1.94 -12.41
CA CYS A 16 -9.10 3.41 -12.34
C CYS A 16 -7.83 4.01 -12.98
N ILE A 17 -7.45 3.51 -14.17
CA ILE A 17 -6.17 3.88 -14.82
C ILE A 17 -6.04 5.38 -15.07
N GLU A 18 -7.12 6.05 -15.49
CA GLU A 18 -7.06 7.49 -15.70
C GLU A 18 -6.78 8.26 -14.41
N GLN A 19 -7.32 7.79 -13.28
CA GLN A 19 -7.03 8.38 -11.97
C GLN A 19 -5.57 8.11 -11.58
N TYR A 20 -5.11 6.87 -11.77
CA TYR A 20 -3.72 6.48 -11.51
C TYR A 20 -2.74 7.35 -12.30
N ASP A 21 -2.90 7.48 -13.62
CA ASP A 21 -2.00 8.25 -14.50
C ASP A 21 -1.93 9.74 -14.07
N ARG A 22 -3.07 10.29 -13.65
CA ARG A 22 -3.17 11.67 -13.17
C ARG A 22 -2.45 11.87 -11.83
N LEU A 23 -2.63 10.92 -10.91
CA LEU A 23 -1.93 10.94 -9.63
C LEU A 23 -0.42 10.75 -9.84
N GLU A 24 0.00 9.80 -10.68
CA GLU A 24 1.42 9.58 -11.01
C GLU A 24 2.07 10.87 -11.54
N THR A 25 1.37 11.59 -12.41
CA THR A 25 1.81 12.90 -12.93
C THR A 25 1.89 13.98 -11.86
N LEU A 26 0.97 13.97 -10.88
CA LEU A 26 0.91 14.94 -9.79
C LEU A 26 2.09 14.76 -8.81
N PHE A 27 2.34 13.52 -8.37
CA PHE A 27 3.34 13.22 -7.36
C PHE A 27 4.77 13.16 -7.90
N LYS A 28 4.95 12.63 -9.13
CA LYS A 28 6.28 12.45 -9.76
C LYS A 28 7.29 11.71 -8.87
N LEU A 29 6.82 10.71 -8.15
CA LEU A 29 7.65 9.83 -7.32
C LEU A 29 8.14 8.63 -8.12
N ASP A 30 9.15 7.93 -7.59
CA ASP A 30 9.52 6.63 -8.15
C ASP A 30 8.37 5.62 -7.93
N PHE A 31 8.24 4.65 -8.83
CA PHE A 31 7.10 3.73 -8.85
C PHE A 31 6.82 3.05 -7.49
N HIS A 32 7.86 2.60 -6.79
CA HIS A 32 7.73 1.88 -5.52
C HIS A 32 7.29 2.80 -4.38
N GLU A 33 7.80 4.04 -4.35
CA GLU A 33 7.37 5.08 -3.40
C GLU A 33 5.92 5.48 -3.66
N PHE A 34 5.55 5.65 -4.93
CA PHE A 34 4.18 5.98 -5.31
C PHE A 34 3.20 4.85 -4.96
N ALA A 35 3.59 3.60 -5.21
CA ALA A 35 2.81 2.43 -4.84
C ALA A 35 2.63 2.34 -3.31
N LEU A 36 3.66 2.63 -2.53
CA LEU A 36 3.57 2.70 -1.07
C LEU A 36 2.59 3.79 -0.63
N LEU A 37 2.72 5.01 -1.16
CA LEU A 37 1.83 6.14 -0.84
C LEU A 37 0.37 5.78 -1.08
N LEU A 38 0.04 5.22 -2.25
CA LEU A 38 -1.32 4.81 -2.56
C LEU A 38 -1.81 3.73 -1.59
N SER A 39 -0.96 2.74 -1.28
CA SER A 39 -1.33 1.68 -0.35
C SER A 39 -1.59 2.20 1.07
N LEU A 40 -0.79 3.16 1.54
CA LEU A 40 -1.02 3.81 2.83
C LEU A 40 -2.32 4.62 2.84
N MET A 41 -2.63 5.33 1.75
CA MET A 41 -3.92 6.03 1.61
C MET A 41 -5.09 5.04 1.65
N GLY A 42 -5.00 3.90 0.97
CA GLY A 42 -6.03 2.86 1.04
C GLY A 42 -6.22 2.31 2.46
N PHE A 43 -5.11 2.06 3.17
CA PHE A 43 -5.11 1.60 4.55
C PHE A 43 -5.74 2.64 5.50
N LEU A 44 -5.36 3.91 5.36
CA LEU A 44 -5.88 5.03 6.16
C LEU A 44 -7.40 5.13 6.06
N HIS A 45 -7.95 4.92 4.87
CA HIS A 45 -9.39 4.94 4.63
C HIS A 45 -10.10 3.61 4.95
N GLY A 46 -9.37 2.59 5.44
CA GLY A 46 -9.92 1.33 5.92
C GLY A 46 -10.56 0.45 4.84
N GLU A 47 -10.23 0.67 3.57
CA GLU A 47 -10.83 -0.07 2.45
C GLU A 47 -9.78 -0.93 1.75
N LYS A 48 -10.04 -2.24 1.65
CA LYS A 48 -9.18 -3.20 0.96
C LYS A 48 -9.97 -3.88 -0.15
N LEU A 49 -9.55 -3.65 -1.39
CA LEU A 49 -10.19 -4.23 -2.56
C LEU A 49 -9.47 -5.51 -3.00
N PRO A 50 -10.17 -6.45 -3.65
CA PRO A 50 -9.51 -7.65 -4.15
C PRO A 50 -8.61 -7.31 -5.36
N ILE A 51 -7.46 -7.98 -5.50
CA ILE A 51 -6.48 -7.68 -6.59
C ILE A 51 -7.08 -7.85 -8.00
N ASN A 52 -8.11 -8.69 -8.13
CA ASN A 52 -8.85 -8.92 -9.36
C ASN A 52 -10.09 -8.01 -9.51
N ALA A 53 -10.19 -6.94 -8.72
CA ALA A 53 -11.18 -5.89 -8.95
C ALA A 53 -11.02 -5.30 -10.36
N ASN A 54 -12.13 -5.21 -11.07
CA ASN A 54 -12.22 -4.60 -12.39
C ASN A 54 -13.45 -3.69 -12.38
N ASP A 55 -13.29 -2.44 -12.80
CA ASP A 55 -14.37 -1.45 -12.88
C ASP A 55 -15.22 -1.56 -14.17
N ASN A 56 -14.95 -2.57 -15.01
CA ASN A 56 -15.58 -2.85 -16.31
C ASN A 56 -15.53 -1.70 -17.33
N ASN A 57 -14.84 -0.59 -17.04
CA ASN A 57 -14.94 0.65 -17.83
C ASN A 57 -13.61 1.30 -18.19
N ASN A 58 -12.47 0.81 -17.67
CA ASN A 58 -11.18 1.46 -17.90
C ASN A 58 -10.19 0.66 -18.76
N LYS A 59 -9.22 1.38 -19.35
CA LYS A 59 -8.07 0.82 -20.07
C LYS A 59 -7.26 -0.08 -19.14
N GLU A 60 -6.38 -0.94 -19.65
CA GLU A 60 -5.54 -1.79 -18.80
C GLU A 60 -4.24 -1.06 -18.41
N HIS A 61 -3.87 -1.00 -17.12
CA HIS A 61 -2.54 -0.59 -16.66
C HIS A 61 -1.83 -1.76 -15.99
N THR A 62 -0.94 -2.41 -16.73
CA THR A 62 -0.29 -3.62 -16.21
C THR A 62 0.88 -3.27 -15.30
N PHE A 63 0.73 -3.47 -13.99
CA PHE A 63 1.88 -3.58 -13.08
C PHE A 63 2.55 -4.94 -13.28
N SER A 64 3.65 -4.98 -14.03
CA SER A 64 4.39 -6.22 -14.25
C SER A 64 5.28 -6.56 -13.07
N ARG A 65 5.55 -7.85 -12.84
CA ARG A 65 6.57 -8.29 -11.86
C ARG A 65 7.95 -7.71 -12.20
N THR A 66 8.24 -7.46 -13.47
CA THR A 66 9.48 -6.78 -13.89
C THR A 66 9.68 -5.41 -13.23
N THR A 67 8.59 -4.76 -12.84
CA THR A 67 8.62 -3.49 -12.10
C THR A 67 8.92 -3.73 -10.62
N TYR A 68 8.40 -4.82 -10.04
CA TYR A 68 8.73 -5.29 -8.68
C TYR A 68 10.19 -5.77 -8.59
N ASP A 69 10.67 -6.60 -9.52
CA ASP A 69 12.03 -7.17 -9.49
C ASP A 69 13.14 -6.09 -9.51
N ARG A 70 12.81 -4.85 -9.92
CA ARG A 70 13.75 -3.70 -9.91
C ARG A 70 13.90 -3.06 -8.53
N ALA A 71 12.95 -3.27 -7.63
CA ALA A 71 12.91 -2.72 -6.27
C ALA A 71 12.41 -3.78 -5.27
N GLU A 72 12.85 -5.03 -5.44
CA GLU A 72 12.36 -6.21 -4.70
C GLU A 72 12.51 -6.02 -3.19
N THR A 73 13.66 -5.52 -2.74
CA THR A 73 13.94 -5.26 -1.32
C THR A 73 12.94 -4.27 -0.72
N ASP A 74 12.65 -3.18 -1.44
CA ASP A 74 11.75 -2.13 -0.97
C ASP A 74 10.32 -2.66 -0.91
N PHE A 75 9.87 -3.36 -1.96
CA PHE A 75 8.54 -3.96 -1.97
C PHE A 75 8.36 -5.04 -0.91
N ASP A 76 9.35 -5.91 -0.67
CA ASP A 76 9.29 -6.91 0.41
C ASP A 76 9.13 -6.24 1.78
N ALA A 77 9.84 -5.13 2.01
CA ALA A 77 9.69 -4.33 3.23
C ALA A 77 8.29 -3.69 3.31
N TYR A 78 7.79 -3.12 2.21
CA TYR A 78 6.47 -2.47 2.16
C TYR A 78 5.32 -3.47 2.33
N PHE A 79 5.42 -4.65 1.72
CA PHE A 79 4.46 -5.73 1.91
C PHE A 79 4.42 -6.16 3.37
N GLY A 80 5.58 -6.36 3.99
CA GLY A 80 5.69 -6.70 5.40
C GLY A 80 5.04 -5.65 6.29
N LEU A 81 5.42 -4.38 6.11
CA LEU A 81 4.92 -3.26 6.91
C LEU A 81 3.39 -3.16 6.87
N LEU A 82 2.80 -3.09 5.68
CA LEU A 82 1.35 -2.98 5.54
C LEU A 82 0.61 -4.20 6.09
N THR A 83 1.20 -5.38 5.98
CA THR A 83 0.61 -6.60 6.52
C THR A 83 0.64 -6.62 8.04
N ILE A 84 1.71 -6.12 8.66
CA ILE A 84 1.79 -5.95 10.12
C ILE A 84 0.70 -4.98 10.59
N LEU A 85 0.55 -3.84 9.91
CA LEU A 85 -0.48 -2.86 10.22
C LEU A 85 -1.91 -3.41 10.02
N ASP A 86 -2.16 -4.22 8.98
CA ASP A 86 -3.47 -4.84 8.69
C ASP A 86 -3.85 -5.93 9.71
N ASN A 87 -2.89 -6.46 10.49
CA ASN A 87 -3.08 -7.63 11.35
C ASN A 87 -2.78 -7.35 12.84
N GLN A 88 -2.99 -6.11 13.31
CA GLN A 88 -2.77 -5.73 14.71
C GLN A 88 -3.58 -6.54 15.73
N ALA A 89 -4.65 -7.24 15.31
CA ALA A 89 -5.44 -8.11 16.17
C ALA A 89 -4.84 -9.50 16.41
N LEU A 90 -3.82 -9.89 15.63
CA LEU A 90 -3.13 -11.18 15.74
C LEU A 90 -1.87 -11.06 16.62
N GLY A 91 -1.35 -12.20 17.08
CA GLY A 91 -0.12 -12.22 17.86
C GLY A 91 1.10 -11.81 17.01
N TYR A 92 2.02 -11.03 17.59
CA TYR A 92 3.24 -10.57 16.91
C TYR A 92 3.99 -11.70 16.19
N ASP A 93 4.26 -12.80 16.89
CA ASP A 93 4.98 -13.95 16.34
C ASP A 93 4.23 -14.63 15.19
N GLU A 94 2.90 -14.63 15.23
CA GLU A 94 2.09 -15.19 14.15
C GLU A 94 2.22 -14.33 12.89
N VAL A 95 2.10 -13.01 13.05
CA VAL A 95 2.17 -12.06 11.95
C VAL A 95 3.56 -12.04 11.32
N ILE A 96 4.62 -11.88 12.12
CA ILE A 96 5.99 -11.76 11.61
C ILE A 96 6.46 -13.05 10.94
N ASN A 97 6.24 -14.20 11.58
CA ASN A 97 6.82 -15.44 11.09
C ASN A 97 6.02 -16.09 9.96
N ASN A 98 4.70 -15.87 9.90
CA ASN A 98 3.84 -16.63 8.99
C ASN A 98 3.09 -15.79 7.96
N ILE A 99 2.94 -14.47 8.15
CA ILE A 99 2.01 -13.65 7.33
C ILE A 99 2.75 -12.51 6.61
N ALA A 100 3.52 -11.70 7.33
CA ALA A 100 4.11 -10.46 6.83
C ALA A 100 5.13 -10.68 5.69
N PHE A 101 5.90 -11.76 5.77
CA PHE A 101 6.99 -12.04 4.83
C PHE A 101 6.80 -13.36 4.07
N GLU A 102 5.54 -13.72 3.78
CA GLU A 102 5.24 -14.90 2.99
C GLU A 102 5.99 -14.91 1.65
N LYS A 103 6.53 -16.07 1.28
CA LYS A 103 7.24 -16.30 0.01
C LYS A 103 6.65 -17.47 -0.76
N THR A 104 6.60 -17.34 -2.08
CA THR A 104 6.07 -18.40 -2.97
C THR A 104 6.83 -19.72 -2.83
N SER A 105 8.14 -19.66 -2.59
CA SER A 105 9.01 -20.84 -2.42
C SER A 105 8.70 -21.64 -1.15
N GLN A 106 8.19 -20.99 -0.10
CA GLN A 106 7.88 -21.63 1.18
C GLN A 106 6.45 -22.17 1.20
N ASN A 107 5.49 -21.40 0.67
CA ASN A 107 4.07 -21.72 0.78
C ASN A 107 3.50 -22.44 -0.46
N ASN A 108 4.27 -22.54 -1.55
CA ASN A 108 3.87 -23.12 -2.83
C ASN A 108 2.57 -22.52 -3.40
N VAL A 109 2.36 -21.21 -3.16
CA VAL A 109 1.24 -20.43 -3.68
C VAL A 109 1.76 -19.43 -4.70
N SER A 110 0.93 -19.09 -5.69
CA SER A 110 1.26 -18.04 -6.66
C SER A 110 1.41 -16.69 -5.98
N PHE A 111 2.35 -15.87 -6.44
CA PHE A 111 2.68 -14.56 -5.87
C PHE A 111 1.47 -13.67 -5.50
N PRO A 112 0.43 -13.49 -6.35
CA PRO A 112 -0.72 -12.64 -6.01
C PRO A 112 -1.62 -13.19 -4.90
N LYS A 113 -1.45 -14.46 -4.53
CA LYS A 113 -2.21 -15.13 -3.49
C LYS A 113 -1.48 -15.18 -2.15
N LEU A 114 -0.23 -14.70 -2.09
CA LEU A 114 0.45 -14.52 -0.82
C LEU A 114 -0.28 -13.43 -0.03
N THR A 115 -0.47 -13.63 1.26
CA THR A 115 -1.29 -12.74 2.09
C THR A 115 -0.74 -11.31 2.04
N ASN A 116 0.57 -11.16 2.25
CA ASN A 116 1.25 -9.87 2.26
C ASN A 116 1.16 -9.11 0.92
N VAL A 117 1.35 -9.80 -0.19
CA VAL A 117 1.18 -9.24 -1.54
C VAL A 117 -0.26 -8.80 -1.74
N SER A 118 -1.22 -9.65 -1.35
CA SER A 118 -2.64 -9.35 -1.53
C SER A 118 -3.13 -8.19 -0.68
N THR A 119 -2.62 -8.06 0.53
CA THR A 119 -2.90 -6.94 1.42
C THR A 119 -2.37 -5.64 0.81
N PHE A 120 -1.11 -5.62 0.41
CA PHE A 120 -0.51 -4.42 -0.20
C PHE A 120 -1.28 -3.95 -1.44
N TYR A 121 -1.44 -4.83 -2.43
CA TYR A 121 -2.10 -4.43 -3.67
C TYR A 121 -3.60 -4.16 -3.48
N GLY A 122 -4.24 -4.81 -2.51
CA GLY A 122 -5.64 -4.52 -2.19
C GLY A 122 -5.86 -3.12 -1.63
N TYR A 123 -4.92 -2.65 -0.81
CA TYR A 123 -4.89 -1.26 -0.34
C TYR A 123 -4.41 -0.28 -1.42
N LEU A 124 -3.49 -0.68 -2.28
CA LEU A 124 -3.07 0.15 -3.42
C LEU A 124 -4.26 0.50 -4.31
N ILE A 125 -5.09 -0.51 -4.64
CA ILE A 125 -6.23 -0.36 -5.54
C ILE A 125 -7.26 0.61 -4.96
N SER A 126 -7.65 0.44 -3.69
CA SER A 126 -8.57 1.39 -3.03
C SER A 126 -7.94 2.77 -2.88
N GLY A 127 -6.65 2.83 -2.58
CA GLY A 127 -5.88 4.05 -2.43
C GLY A 127 -5.89 4.95 -3.68
N ILE A 128 -5.98 4.38 -4.88
CA ILE A 128 -6.10 5.16 -6.13
C ILE A 128 -7.34 6.06 -6.06
N GLU A 129 -8.50 5.49 -5.76
CA GLU A 129 -9.75 6.25 -5.70
C GLU A 129 -9.75 7.23 -4.55
N LYS A 130 -9.32 6.81 -3.35
CA LYS A 130 -9.31 7.69 -2.17
C LYS A 130 -8.40 8.90 -2.37
N THR A 131 -7.19 8.68 -2.88
CA THR A 131 -6.24 9.77 -3.14
C THR A 131 -6.78 10.69 -4.24
N PHE A 132 -7.41 10.13 -5.27
CA PHE A 132 -8.01 10.92 -6.34
C PHE A 132 -9.15 11.79 -5.83
N ASP A 133 -10.07 11.21 -5.07
CA ASP A 133 -11.19 11.92 -4.47
C ASP A 133 -10.69 13.03 -3.53
N GLU A 134 -9.65 12.76 -2.74
CA GLU A 134 -9.08 13.76 -1.83
C GLU A 134 -8.43 14.93 -2.56
N PHE A 135 -7.60 14.68 -3.58
CA PHE A 135 -6.78 15.71 -4.23
C PHE A 135 -7.44 16.37 -5.43
N TYR A 136 -8.54 15.82 -5.94
CA TYR A 136 -9.34 16.41 -7.01
C TYR A 136 -10.76 16.80 -6.56
N LYS A 137 -11.08 16.78 -5.26
CA LYS A 137 -12.41 17.12 -4.70
C LYS A 137 -13.01 18.45 -5.18
N TYR A 138 -12.18 19.46 -5.39
CA TYR A 138 -12.63 20.79 -5.83
C TYR A 138 -12.62 20.98 -7.35
N GLY A 139 -11.99 20.07 -8.09
CA GLY A 139 -11.88 20.13 -9.54
C GLY A 139 -10.49 19.79 -10.07
N ASN A 140 -10.33 19.90 -11.39
CA ASN A 140 -9.13 19.48 -12.11
C ASN A 140 -8.14 20.63 -12.39
N LYS A 141 -8.47 21.87 -12.02
CA LYS A 141 -7.57 23.00 -12.26
C LYS A 141 -6.50 23.04 -11.18
N SER A 142 -5.31 23.54 -11.52
CA SER A 142 -4.16 23.53 -10.60
C SER A 142 -4.44 24.23 -9.27
N TYR A 143 -5.25 25.30 -9.26
CA TYR A 143 -5.60 25.98 -8.01
C TYR A 143 -6.58 25.16 -7.15
N ASP A 144 -7.50 24.41 -7.76
CA ASP A 144 -8.43 23.51 -7.05
C ASP A 144 -7.66 22.37 -6.37
N VAL A 145 -6.72 21.76 -7.10
CA VAL A 145 -5.84 20.69 -6.60
C VAL A 145 -4.93 21.19 -5.48
N ALA A 146 -4.32 22.37 -5.65
CA ALA A 146 -3.48 22.97 -4.62
C ALA A 146 -4.27 23.27 -3.33
N SER A 147 -5.51 23.76 -3.45
CA SER A 147 -6.40 23.94 -2.30
C SER A 147 -6.75 22.62 -1.63
N ALA A 148 -7.03 21.58 -2.40
CA ALA A 148 -7.33 20.25 -1.86
C ALA A 148 -6.15 19.65 -1.09
N ILE A 149 -4.92 19.75 -1.63
CA ILE A 149 -3.69 19.31 -0.96
C ILE A 149 -3.45 20.12 0.32
N HIS A 150 -3.61 21.45 0.25
CA HIS A 150 -3.47 22.31 1.42
C HIS A 150 -4.46 21.91 2.52
N ASP A 151 -5.72 21.66 2.16
CA ASP A 151 -6.72 21.22 3.13
C ASP A 151 -6.34 19.87 3.72
N PHE A 152 -5.97 18.88 2.90
CA PHE A 152 -5.53 17.57 3.38
C PHE A 152 -4.40 17.67 4.41
N LEU A 153 -3.34 18.43 4.09
CA LEU A 153 -2.21 18.63 5.01
C LEU A 153 -2.59 19.35 6.31
N ASN A 154 -3.65 20.17 6.30
CA ASN A 154 -4.12 20.87 7.48
C ASN A 154 -5.24 20.13 8.23
N THR A 155 -5.74 19.01 7.69
CA THR A 155 -6.91 18.35 8.26
C THR A 155 -6.54 17.53 9.50
N ASP A 156 -5.34 16.97 9.65
CA ASP A 156 -5.07 16.06 10.79
C ASP A 156 -3.61 15.81 11.23
N ILE A 157 -2.71 16.80 11.14
CA ILE A 157 -1.35 16.64 11.72
C ILE A 157 -1.38 16.43 13.25
N ASN A 158 -2.46 16.80 13.96
CA ASN A 158 -2.49 16.70 15.42
C ASN A 158 -2.99 15.35 15.97
N SER A 159 -3.71 14.54 15.20
CA SER A 159 -4.37 13.33 15.72
C SER A 159 -3.52 12.07 15.53
N GLU A 160 -2.79 11.97 14.42
CA GLU A 160 -1.98 10.80 14.06
C GLU A 160 -0.55 10.89 14.59
N MET A 161 -0.01 12.11 14.74
CA MET A 161 1.29 12.33 15.39
C MET A 161 1.26 11.91 16.86
N LEU A 162 0.09 11.97 17.52
CA LEU A 162 -0.10 11.43 18.87
C LEU A 162 0.09 9.91 18.95
N ILE A 163 -0.30 9.16 17.92
CA ILE A 163 -0.17 7.69 17.91
C ILE A 163 1.29 7.29 17.68
N ILE A 164 1.99 8.00 16.79
CA ILE A 164 3.42 7.79 16.53
C ILE A 164 4.25 8.21 17.75
N ASP A 165 3.92 9.35 18.37
CA ASP A 165 4.57 9.80 19.60
C ASP A 165 4.28 8.84 20.77
N GLU A 166 3.07 8.31 20.92
CA GLU A 166 2.75 7.29 21.93
C GLU A 166 3.52 5.97 21.70
N LEU A 167 3.63 5.50 20.45
CA LEU A 167 4.41 4.31 20.12
C LEU A 167 5.91 4.49 20.42
N LEU A 168 6.47 5.65 20.09
CA LEU A 168 7.87 5.98 20.37
C LEU A 168 8.15 6.21 21.87
N LEU A 169 7.18 6.72 22.63
CA LEU A 169 7.28 6.88 24.08
C LEU A 169 7.29 5.54 24.82
N VAL A 170 6.49 4.56 24.36
CA VAL A 170 6.48 3.21 24.95
C VAL A 170 7.82 2.52 24.76
N GLU A 171 8.47 2.65 23.59
CA GLU A 171 9.81 2.07 23.35
C GLU A 171 10.88 2.69 24.25
N LEU A 172 10.81 3.99 24.55
CA LEU A 172 11.76 4.67 25.43
C LEU A 172 11.55 4.33 26.91
N GLU A 173 10.31 4.11 27.35
CA GLU A 173 10.01 3.74 28.74
C GLU A 173 10.34 2.26 29.07
N GLU A 174 10.39 1.39 28.06
CA GLU A 174 10.84 -0.01 28.22
C GLU A 174 12.36 -0.12 28.33
N GLU A 175 13.15 0.74 27.67
CA GLU A 175 14.61 0.78 27.81
C GLU A 175 15.08 1.28 29.19
N ASP A 176 14.32 2.18 29.83
CA ASP A 176 14.67 2.74 31.15
C ASP A 176 14.33 1.81 32.34
N ASN A 177 13.58 0.72 32.10
CA ASN A 177 13.17 -0.24 33.14
C ASN A 177 13.98 -1.53 33.18
N GLU A 178 15.00 -1.70 32.32
CA GLU A 178 15.94 -2.84 32.34
C GLU A 178 17.28 -2.54 33.06
N VAL A 179 17.28 -1.75 34.15
CA VAL A 179 18.46 -1.54 35.03
C VAL A 179 18.19 -1.88 36.49
#